data_AF-A0A367B8I8-F1
#
_entry.id   AF-A0A367B8I8-F1
#
_cell.length_a   1.000
_cell.length_b   1.000
_cell.length_c   1.000
_cell.angle_alpha   90.00
_cell.angle_beta   90.00
_cell.angle_gamma   90.00
#
_symmetry.space_group_name_H-M   'P 1'
#
loop_
_entity.id
_entity.type
_entity.pdbx_description
1 polymer ?
#
loop_
_entity_poly.entity_id
_entity_poly.type
_entity_poly.pdbx_seq_one_letter_code
_entity_poly.pdbx_strand_id
1 'polypeptide(L)' 'MTHVSVTVDDGHLAALDGVVQELRARGMQVDQVLDGLGIITGSVPHGTLGALTGVDGVVSVDEQRGFQLPPPESPVQ' A
#
# COMPACT_ATOMS: atom_id res chain seq x y z
N MET A 1 0.26 12.62 5.64
CA MET A 1 0.44 11.45 4.77
C MET A 1 -0.03 10.22 5.54
N THR A 2 -0.85 9.37 4.92
CA THR A 2 -1.25 8.06 5.47
C THR A 2 -0.43 6.99 4.75
N HIS A 3 0.22 6.10 5.51
CA HIS A 3 0.94 4.97 4.92
C HIS A 3 -0.05 3.89 4.47
N VAL A 4 0.17 3.35 3.28
CA VAL A 4 -0.71 2.38 2.65
C VAL A 4 0.10 1.25 2.02
N SER A 5 -0.51 0.08 1.99
CA SER A 5 -0.07 -1.11 1.25
C SER A 5 -1.12 -1.41 0.19
N VAL A 6 -0.68 -1.54 -1.06
CA VAL A 6 -1.53 -1.89 -2.20
C VAL A 6 -1.21 -3.31 -2.62
N THR A 7 -2.21 -4.17 -2.66
CA THR A 7 -2.09 -5.54 -3.18
C THR A 7 -2.54 -5.56 -4.63
N VAL A 8 -1.71 -6.14 -5.50
CA VAL A 8 -1.94 -6.27 -6.94
C VAL A 8 -2.27 -7.73 -7.27
N ASP A 9 -3.17 -7.96 -8.24
CA ASP A 9 -3.51 -9.31 -8.67
C ASP A 9 -2.39 -9.99 -9.49
N ASP A 10 -2.42 -11.32 -9.49
CA ASP A 10 -1.44 -12.16 -10.16
C ASP A 10 -1.34 -11.93 -11.68
N GLY A 11 -2.46 -11.53 -12.33
CA GLY A 11 -2.51 -11.23 -13.75
C GLY A 11 -1.78 -9.94 -14.14
N HIS A 12 -1.60 -9.04 -13.17
CA HIS A 12 -0.92 -7.76 -13.35
C HIS A 12 0.52 -7.74 -12.82
N LEU A 13 1.03 -8.83 -12.25
CA LEU A 13 2.41 -8.90 -11.75
C LEU A 13 3.46 -8.67 -12.85
N ALA A 14 3.21 -9.14 -14.08
CA ALA A 14 4.09 -8.87 -15.22
C ALA A 14 4.04 -7.40 -15.70
N ALA A 15 3.00 -6.66 -15.30
CA ALA A 15 2.75 -5.26 -15.65
C ALA A 15 2.83 -4.33 -14.41
N LEU A 16 3.52 -4.77 -13.35
CA LEU A 16 3.55 -4.08 -12.06
C LEU A 16 4.09 -2.64 -12.17
N ASP A 17 5.07 -2.40 -13.06
CA ASP A 17 5.56 -1.06 -13.34
C ASP A 17 4.47 -0.12 -13.85
N GLY A 18 3.52 -0.63 -14.65
CA GLY A 18 2.36 0.14 -15.12
C GLY A 18 1.44 0.53 -13.97
N VAL A 19 1.14 -0.41 -13.08
CA VAL A 19 0.35 -0.17 -11.87
C VAL A 19 1.04 0.88 -10.98
N VAL A 20 2.36 0.80 -10.81
CA VAL A 20 3.16 1.79 -10.07
C VAL A 20 3.01 3.20 -10.66
N GLN A 21 3.07 3.34 -11.98
CA GLN A 21 2.89 4.65 -12.62
C GLN A 21 1.47 5.20 -12.41
N GLU A 22 0.45 4.35 -12.49
CA GLU A 22 -0.93 4.78 -12.27
C GLU A 22 -1.17 5.19 -10.82
N LEU A 23 -0.67 4.44 -9.84
CA LEU A 23 -0.72 4.81 -8.42
C LEU A 23 -0.07 6.18 -8.18
N ARG A 24 1.10 6.42 -8.79
CA ARG A 24 1.77 7.73 -8.73
C ARG A 24 0.96 8.85 -9.36
N ALA A 25 0.35 8.61 -10.51
CA ALA A 25 -0.52 9.57 -11.18
C ALA A 25 -1.75 9.93 -10.34
N ARG A 26 -2.22 9.01 -9.50
CA ARG A 26 -3.31 9.24 -8.53
C ARG A 26 -2.85 9.83 -7.20
N GLY A 27 -1.59 10.21 -7.08
CA GLY A 27 -1.04 10.94 -5.93
C GLY A 27 -0.47 10.04 -4.83
N MET A 28 -0.25 8.75 -5.07
CA MET A 28 0.52 7.91 -4.17
C MET A 28 2.02 8.16 -4.35
N GLN A 29 2.70 8.43 -3.24
CA GLN A 29 4.15 8.36 -3.18
C GLN A 29 4.55 6.91 -2.90
N VAL A 30 5.21 6.26 -3.85
CA VAL A 30 5.65 4.86 -3.71
C VAL A 30 6.98 4.82 -2.98
N ASP A 31 7.04 4.04 -1.89
CA ASP A 31 8.23 3.85 -1.06
C ASP A 31 8.97 2.57 -1.47
N GLN A 32 8.26 1.46 -1.65
CA GLN A 32 8.85 0.18 -2.06
C GLN A 32 7.87 -0.65 -2.90
N VAL A 33 8.45 -1.44 -3.81
CA VAL A 33 7.74 -2.47 -4.57
C VAL A 33 8.28 -3.83 -4.14
N LEU A 34 7.41 -4.69 -3.62
CA LEU A 34 7.68 -6.10 -3.30
C LEU A 34 7.08 -6.94 -4.43
N ASP A 35 7.77 -6.94 -5.56
CA ASP A 35 7.40 -7.59 -6.82
C ASP A 35 7.03 -9.08 -6.66
N GLY A 36 7.83 -9.85 -5.93
CA GLY A 36 7.56 -11.28 -5.68
C GLY A 36 6.32 -11.55 -4.82
N LEU A 37 5.75 -10.52 -4.18
CA LEU A 37 4.53 -10.60 -3.38
C LEU A 37 3.34 -9.85 -3.99
N GLY A 38 3.54 -9.10 -5.08
CA GLY A 38 2.51 -8.22 -5.64
C GLY A 38 2.11 -7.08 -4.73
N ILE A 39 3.01 -6.63 -3.84
CA ILE A 39 2.70 -5.57 -2.86
C ILE A 39 3.47 -4.29 -3.19
N ILE A 40 2.77 -3.16 -3.19
CA ILE A 40 3.37 -1.83 -3.34
C ILE A 40 3.09 -1.05 -2.07
N THR A 41 4.14 -0.62 -1.38
CA THR A 41 4.01 0.23 -0.18
C THR A 41 4.29 1.68 -0.52
N GLY A 42 3.63 2.57 0.21
CA GLY A 42 3.81 3.99 0.00
C GLY A 42 2.98 4.83 0.95
N SER A 43 2.78 6.08 0.57
CA SER A 43 1.92 7.00 1.30
C SER A 43 1.05 7.82 0.37
N VAL A 44 -0.11 8.22 0.87
CA VAL A 44 -1.07 9.10 0.18
C VAL A 44 -1.45 10.28 1.07
N PRO A 45 -1.95 11.38 0.49
CA PRO A 45 -2.65 12.40 1.26
C PRO A 45 -3.80 11.81 2.11
N HIS A 46 -4.09 12.45 3.24
CA HIS A 46 -5.17 11.96 4.11
C HIS A 46 -6.52 12.05 3.39
N GLY A 47 -7.32 10.99 3.48
CA GLY A 47 -8.65 10.94 2.86
C GLY A 47 -8.68 10.64 1.36
N THR A 48 -7.53 10.40 0.71
CA THR A 48 -7.47 10.09 -0.73
C THR A 48 -7.29 8.61 -1.05
N LEU A 49 -7.39 7.74 -0.04
CA LEU A 49 -7.15 6.30 -0.20
C LEU A 49 -8.12 5.65 -1.19
N GLY A 50 -9.40 6.05 -1.18
CA GLY A 50 -10.40 5.54 -2.12
C GLY A 50 -10.11 5.86 -3.60
N ALA A 51 -9.21 6.80 -3.90
CA ALA A 51 -8.79 7.07 -5.28
C ALA A 51 -7.93 5.94 -5.87
N LEU A 52 -7.27 5.14 -5.01
CA LEU A 52 -6.39 4.05 -5.41
C LEU A 52 -7.15 2.74 -5.68
N THR A 53 -8.31 2.53 -5.06
CA THR A 53 -9.11 1.30 -5.20
C THR A 53 -9.65 1.08 -6.61
N GLY A 54 -9.71 2.13 -7.44
CA GLY A 54 -10.17 2.06 -8.82
C GLY A 54 -9.06 1.96 -9.87
N VAL A 55 -7.83 1.59 -9.47
CA VAL A 55 -6.71 1.32 -10.39
C VAL A 55 -6.83 -0.11 -10.89
N ASP A 56 -6.68 -0.31 -12.20
CA ASP A 56 -6.72 -1.66 -12.78
C ASP A 56 -5.55 -2.49 -12.25
N GLY A 57 -5.84 -3.72 -11.85
CA GLY A 57 -4.87 -4.58 -11.21
C GLY A 57 -4.82 -4.51 -9.68
N VAL A 58 -5.47 -3.52 -9.05
CA VAL A 58 -5.47 -3.38 -7.58
C VAL A 58 -6.58 -4.22 -6.95
N VAL A 59 -6.18 -5.16 -6.10
CA VAL A 59 -7.09 -6.02 -5.31
C VAL A 59 -7.51 -5.32 -4.02
N SER A 60 -6.55 -4.73 -3.32
CA SER A 60 -6.79 -4.06 -2.04
C SER A 60 -5.89 -2.86 -1.84
N VAL A 61 -6.38 -1.92 -1.04
CA VAL A 61 -5.60 -0.79 -0.54
C VAL A 61 -5.83 -0.73 0.97
N ASP A 62 -4.78 -0.99 1.72
CA ASP A 62 -4.82 -1.19 3.16
C ASP A 62 -4.04 -0.08 3.88
N GLU A 63 -4.68 0.58 4.84
CA GLU A 63 -4.00 1.53 5.72
C GLU A 63 -3.03 0.82 6.65
N GLN A 64 -1.77 1.22 6.60
CA GLN A 64 -0.76 0.75 7.55
C GLN A 64 -0.93 1.50 8.87
N ARG A 65 -1.66 0.87 9.79
CA ARG A 65 -1.81 1.36 11.16
C ARG A 65 -0.57 1.01 11.97
N GLY A 66 -0.04 1.99 12.69
CA GLY A 66 1.02 1.76 13.66
C GLY A 66 0.45 0.97 14.85
N PHE A 67 0.87 -0.28 14.98
CA PHE A 67 0.66 -1.06 16.19
C PHE A 67 1.98 -1.14 16.94
N GLN A 68 1.97 -0.75 18.20
CA GLN A 68 3.13 -0.85 19.07
C GLN A 68 2.85 -1.91 20.12
N LEU A 69 3.73 -2.91 20.22
CA LEU A 69 3.70 -3.84 21.33
C LEU A 69 3.88 -3.07 22.64
N PRO A 70 3.21 -3.48 23.73
CA PRO A 70 3.47 -2.90 25.04
C PRO A 70 4.97 -2.98 25.36
N PRO A 71 5.54 -1.98 26.06
CA PRO A 71 6.92 -2.05 26.47
C PRO A 71 7.15 -3.28 27.37
N PRO A 72 8.38 -3.84 27.44
CA PRO A 72 8.68 -5.08 28.18
C PRO A 72 8.23 -5.07 29.65
N GLU A 73 8.21 -3.90 30.28
CA GLU A 73 7.77 -3.65 31.65
C GLU A 73 6.24 -3.59 31.84
N SER A 74 5.46 -3.70 30.76
CA SER A 74 4.00 -3.71 30.79
C SER A 74 3.47 -4.97 31.50
N PRO A 75 2.43 -4.85 32.36
CA PRO A 75 1.82 -5.99 33.03
C PRO A 75 0.99 -6.89 32.09
N VAL A 76 0.76 -6.44 30.85
CA VAL A 76 0.13 -7.21 29.78
C VAL A 76 1.13 -7.43 28.65
N GLN A 77 1.27 -8.69 28.23
CA GLN A 77 1.99 -9.12 27.03
C GLN A 77 0.99 -9.54 25.96
#